data_AF-A0A936JJS0-F1
#
_entry.id   AF-A0A936JJS0-F1
#
_cell.length_a   1.000
_cell.length_b   1.000
_cell.length_c   1.000
_cell.angle_alpha   90.00
_cell.angle_beta   90.00
_cell.angle_gamma   90.00
#
_symmetry.space_group_name_H-M   'P 1'
#
loop_
_entity.id
_entity.type
_entity.pdbx_description
1 polymer ?
#
loop_
_entity_poly.entity_id
_entity_poly.type
_entity_poly.pdbx_seq_one_letter_code
_entity_poly.pdbx_strand_id
1 'polypeptide(L)'
;MKNLILTIAIILLLSSCHHEQAEVPDNYPKDSTISDISGVPKDSLTFYFPTSIRKDSQVIHIDIDTNELNYYSSGLYCAKEKILYNYYQRHDIYRFTLLRSFYLPVYFTLQKDEDSVWMVVKVLDRQPQTRTMAIDTGSASRPTNHKSKGNSLFERNTTIFINPDRHANINYHQTIKLTLQDWYDFEKLLEKCNFWNTTPQNPEREFFQLHAPVWIIEAHLKHKYWFLIKLDPEGTMFAKAGLFLLEKSGIKSKSIYTQYLD
;
A
#
# COMPACT_ATOMS: atom_id res chain seq x y z
N MET A 1 8.85 -64.75 16.64
CA MET A 1 9.55 -63.52 17.09
C MET A 1 9.74 -62.49 15.97
N LYS A 2 10.31 -62.82 14.80
CA LYS A 2 10.52 -61.84 13.71
C LYS A 2 9.24 -61.10 13.25
N ASN A 3 8.11 -61.81 13.15
CA ASN A 3 6.85 -61.17 12.71
C ASN A 3 6.25 -60.22 13.77
N LEU A 4 6.52 -60.44 15.06
CA LEU A 4 6.01 -59.58 16.15
C LEU A 4 6.76 -58.23 16.20
N ILE A 5 8.06 -58.24 15.89
CA ILE A 5 8.90 -57.03 15.85
C ILE A 5 8.47 -56.12 14.69
N LEU A 6 8.11 -56.70 13.54
CA LEU A 6 7.65 -55.93 12.38
C LEU A 6 6.30 -55.23 12.65
N THR A 7 5.38 -55.88 13.36
CA THR A 7 4.08 -55.29 13.70
C THR A 7 4.21 -54.12 14.68
N ILE A 8 5.10 -54.23 15.67
CA ILE A 8 5.36 -53.16 16.64
C ILE A 8 6.01 -51.94 15.96
N ALA A 9 6.91 -52.16 14.98
CA ALA A 9 7.54 -51.07 14.22
C ALA A 9 6.54 -50.28 13.36
N ILE A 10 5.53 -50.94 12.77
CA ILE A 10 4.49 -50.29 11.96
C ILE A 10 3.55 -49.46 12.85
N ILE A 11 3.20 -49.94 14.05
CA ILE A 11 2.34 -49.20 14.98
C ILE A 11 3.06 -47.94 15.51
N LEU A 12 4.37 -48.02 15.80
CA LEU A 12 5.15 -46.86 16.24
C LEU A 12 5.33 -45.78 15.15
N LEU A 13 5.34 -46.17 13.87
CA LEU A 13 5.37 -45.21 12.74
C LEU A 13 4.03 -44.49 12.53
N LEU A 14 2.91 -45.12 12.90
CA LEU A 14 1.57 -44.51 12.80
C LEU A 14 1.26 -43.56 13.97
N SER A 15 1.94 -43.70 15.11
CA SER A 15 1.76 -42.84 16.29
C SER A 15 2.52 -41.51 16.23
N SER A 16 3.37 -41.29 15.23
CA SER A 16 4.28 -40.12 15.18
C SER A 16 3.68 -38.87 14.54
N CYS A 17 2.46 -38.91 13.99
CA CYS A 17 1.93 -37.82 13.18
C CYS A 17 0.54 -37.37 13.63
N HIS A 18 0.37 -36.98 14.90
CA HIS A 18 -0.74 -36.11 15.32
C HIS A 18 -0.19 -35.07 16.30
N HIS A 19 0.69 -34.22 15.79
CA HIS A 19 0.89 -32.91 16.41
C HIS A 19 -0.19 -32.02 15.82
N GLU A 20 -1.31 -31.85 16.53
CA GLU A 20 -2.27 -30.78 16.25
C GLU A 20 -1.51 -29.46 16.44
N GLN A 21 -0.88 -28.98 15.36
CA GLN A 21 -0.44 -27.59 15.31
C GLN A 21 -1.70 -26.76 15.44
N ALA A 22 -1.78 -25.97 16.52
CA ALA A 22 -2.86 -25.02 16.71
C ALA A 22 -3.07 -24.26 15.40
N GLU A 23 -4.29 -24.29 14.86
CA GLU A 23 -4.61 -23.58 13.62
C GLU A 23 -4.27 -22.11 13.81
N VAL A 24 -3.29 -21.63 13.04
CA VAL A 24 -2.94 -20.20 13.04
C VAL A 24 -4.18 -19.44 12.55
N PRO A 25 -4.72 -18.48 13.33
CA PRO A 25 -5.96 -17.81 12.98
C PRO A 25 -5.89 -17.15 11.60
N ASP A 26 -6.96 -17.30 10.82
CA ASP A 26 -7.11 -16.60 9.56
C ASP A 26 -7.46 -15.12 9.84
N ASN A 27 -6.48 -14.25 9.64
CA ASN A 27 -6.61 -12.82 9.90
C ASN A 27 -7.30 -12.04 8.76
N TYR A 28 -7.77 -12.72 7.72
CA TYR A 28 -8.47 -12.11 6.59
C TYR A 28 -10.00 -12.05 6.82
N PRO A 29 -10.66 -10.89 6.59
CA PRO A 29 -12.12 -10.73 6.79
C PRO A 29 -12.99 -11.62 5.89
N LYS A 30 -12.56 -11.87 4.64
CA LYS A 30 -13.32 -12.61 3.61
C LYS A 30 -14.69 -11.99 3.30
N ASP A 31 -14.73 -10.67 3.17
CA ASP A 31 -15.94 -9.91 2.89
C ASP A 31 -16.13 -9.69 1.39
N SER A 32 -17.15 -10.34 0.81
CA SER A 32 -17.50 -10.20 -0.61
C SER A 32 -17.97 -8.79 -1.01
N THR A 33 -18.30 -7.94 -0.04
CA THR A 33 -18.65 -6.54 -0.31
C THR A 33 -17.43 -5.66 -0.56
N ILE A 34 -16.24 -6.12 -0.16
CA ILE A 34 -14.97 -5.42 -0.35
C ILE A 34 -14.31 -5.85 -1.67
N SER A 35 -14.10 -7.15 -1.86
CA SER A 35 -13.49 -7.69 -3.07
C SER A 35 -14.00 -9.09 -3.37
N ASP A 36 -13.74 -9.57 -4.58
CA ASP A 36 -13.82 -11.00 -4.85
C ASP A 36 -12.66 -11.77 -4.21
N ILE A 37 -12.68 -13.11 -4.35
CA ILE A 37 -11.65 -14.02 -3.81
C ILE A 37 -10.26 -13.80 -4.43
N SER A 38 -10.19 -13.17 -5.61
CA SER A 38 -8.94 -12.86 -6.31
C SER A 38 -8.39 -11.48 -5.95
N GLY A 39 -9.05 -10.77 -5.04
CA GLY A 39 -8.68 -9.44 -4.58
C GLY A 39 -9.12 -8.31 -5.52
N VAL A 40 -9.99 -8.58 -6.51
CA VAL A 40 -10.51 -7.52 -7.39
C VAL A 40 -11.52 -6.69 -6.59
N PRO A 41 -11.33 -5.36 -6.49
CA PRO A 41 -12.23 -4.49 -5.75
C PRO A 41 -13.64 -4.50 -6.38
N LYS A 42 -14.66 -4.31 -5.54
CA LYS A 42 -16.05 -4.23 -6.01
C LYS A 42 -16.27 -3.03 -6.94
N ASP A 43 -15.66 -1.89 -6.62
CA ASP A 43 -15.75 -0.66 -7.40
C ASP A 43 -14.55 0.28 -7.16
N SER A 44 -14.56 1.46 -7.78
CA SER A 44 -13.50 2.48 -7.66
C SER A 44 -13.53 3.27 -6.35
N LEU A 45 -14.53 3.06 -5.50
CA LEU A 45 -14.68 3.70 -4.19
C LEU A 45 -14.18 2.79 -3.05
N THR A 46 -13.92 1.52 -3.35
CA THR A 46 -13.43 0.54 -2.39
C THR A 46 -12.06 0.92 -1.86
N PHE A 47 -11.89 0.91 -0.53
CA PHE A 47 -10.59 1.14 0.09
C PHE A 47 -9.66 -0.06 -0.08
N TYR A 48 -8.43 0.24 -0.46
CA TYR A 48 -7.33 -0.72 -0.59
C TYR A 48 -6.58 -0.95 0.72
N PHE A 49 -6.84 -0.11 1.72
CA PHE A 49 -6.32 -0.23 3.08
C PHE A 49 -7.51 -0.27 4.06
N PRO A 50 -7.49 -1.15 5.08
CA PRO A 50 -8.60 -1.29 6.00
C PRO A 50 -8.59 -0.21 7.08
N THR A 51 -9.77 0.05 7.67
CA THR A 51 -9.92 0.86 8.89
C THR A 51 -9.68 0.06 10.18
N SER A 52 -9.51 -1.26 10.08
CA SER A 52 -9.12 -2.14 11.19
C SER A 52 -8.38 -3.37 10.69
N ILE A 53 -7.39 -3.85 11.44
CA ILE A 53 -6.61 -5.05 11.13
C ILE A 53 -6.82 -6.09 12.22
N ARG A 54 -6.94 -7.37 11.85
CA ARG A 54 -6.89 -8.48 12.81
C ARG A 54 -5.44 -8.92 12.99
N LYS A 55 -4.96 -8.92 14.24
CA LYS A 55 -3.62 -9.39 14.61
C LYS A 55 -3.72 -10.15 15.94
N ASP A 56 -3.25 -11.39 15.95
CA ASP A 56 -3.18 -12.23 17.16
C ASP A 56 -4.53 -12.32 17.92
N SER A 57 -5.62 -12.50 17.18
CA SER A 57 -7.02 -12.50 17.69
C SER A 57 -7.54 -11.15 18.23
N GLN A 58 -6.76 -10.07 18.10
CA GLN A 58 -7.17 -8.72 18.45
C GLN A 58 -7.55 -7.92 17.20
N VAL A 59 -8.53 -7.02 17.36
CA VAL A 59 -8.88 -6.04 16.33
C VAL A 59 -8.18 -4.74 16.66
N ILE A 60 -7.31 -4.29 15.76
CA ILE A 60 -6.57 -3.04 15.88
C ILE A 60 -7.25 -2.03 14.96
N HIS A 61 -7.88 -1.02 15.54
CA HIS A 61 -8.45 0.09 14.79
C HIS A 61 -7.35 1.00 14.27
N ILE A 62 -7.46 1.38 13.00
CA ILE A 62 -6.48 2.21 12.33
C ILE A 62 -6.97 3.66 12.35
N ASP A 63 -6.19 4.54 12.95
CA ASP A 63 -6.48 5.96 13.01
C ASP A 63 -5.90 6.66 11.77
N ILE A 64 -6.54 6.45 10.62
CA ILE A 64 -6.23 7.14 9.36
C ILE A 64 -7.52 7.75 8.83
N ASP A 65 -7.47 9.03 8.47
CA ASP A 65 -8.62 9.74 7.90
C ASP A 65 -9.10 9.05 6.61
N THR A 66 -10.42 8.92 6.47
CA THR A 66 -11.04 8.26 5.30
C THR A 66 -10.69 8.96 3.98
N ASN A 67 -10.43 10.27 3.99
CA ASN A 67 -9.99 10.96 2.78
C ASN A 67 -8.56 10.59 2.37
N GLU A 68 -7.68 10.28 3.33
CA GLU A 68 -6.33 9.75 3.04
C GLU A 68 -6.42 8.33 2.49
N LEU A 69 -7.21 7.46 3.13
CA LEU A 69 -7.46 6.11 2.61
C LEU A 69 -7.99 6.15 1.18
N ASN A 70 -8.94 7.05 0.89
CA ASN A 70 -9.47 7.26 -0.45
C ASN A 70 -8.40 7.78 -1.43
N TYR A 71 -7.55 8.72 -1.00
CA TYR A 71 -6.44 9.25 -1.80
C TYR A 71 -5.43 8.16 -2.19
N TYR A 72 -4.97 7.35 -1.23
CA TYR A 72 -4.03 6.26 -1.51
C TYR A 72 -4.67 5.14 -2.34
N SER A 73 -5.94 4.81 -2.06
CA SER A 73 -6.66 3.73 -2.76
C SER A 73 -6.93 4.05 -4.23
N SER A 74 -7.16 5.31 -4.57
CA SER A 74 -7.50 5.69 -5.95
C SER A 74 -6.36 5.42 -6.93
N GLY A 75 -5.12 5.63 -6.51
CA GLY A 75 -3.93 5.27 -7.29
C GLY A 75 -3.80 3.76 -7.49
N LEU A 76 -3.98 2.97 -6.43
CA LEU A 76 -3.94 1.50 -6.50
C LEU A 76 -5.05 0.93 -7.41
N TYR A 77 -6.24 1.51 -7.38
CA TYR A 77 -7.32 1.17 -8.31
C TYR A 77 -6.95 1.45 -9.77
N CYS A 78 -6.35 2.61 -10.05
CA CYS A 78 -5.87 2.96 -11.39
C CYS A 78 -4.75 2.03 -11.87
N ALA A 79 -3.84 1.68 -10.96
CA ALA A 79 -2.75 0.72 -11.21
C ALA A 79 -3.24 -0.73 -11.36
N LYS A 80 -4.55 -0.98 -11.23
CA LYS A 80 -5.16 -2.33 -11.30
C LYS A 80 -4.52 -3.28 -10.29
N GLU A 81 -4.21 -2.77 -9.11
CA GLU A 81 -3.71 -3.58 -8.01
C GLU A 81 -4.85 -4.36 -7.34
N LYS A 82 -4.51 -5.40 -6.60
CA LYS A 82 -5.46 -6.18 -5.79
C LYS A 82 -5.65 -5.58 -4.40
N ILE A 83 -6.80 -5.81 -3.79
CA ILE A 83 -7.01 -5.62 -2.35
C ILE A 83 -6.34 -6.79 -1.64
N LEU A 84 -5.36 -6.46 -0.80
CA LEU A 84 -4.55 -7.46 -0.12
C LEU A 84 -5.17 -7.87 1.22
N TYR A 85 -5.80 -6.96 1.96
CA TYR A 85 -6.28 -7.24 3.31
C TYR A 85 -7.53 -8.13 3.41
N ASN A 86 -8.16 -8.55 2.31
CA ASN A 86 -9.47 -9.22 2.35
C ASN A 86 -9.43 -10.75 2.20
N TYR A 87 -8.62 -11.27 1.28
CA TYR A 87 -8.44 -12.72 1.04
C TYR A 87 -6.97 -13.02 0.79
N TYR A 88 -6.42 -14.05 1.43
CA TYR A 88 -5.07 -14.53 1.11
C TYR A 88 -4.99 -14.98 -0.36
N GLN A 89 -3.94 -14.55 -1.05
CA GLN A 89 -3.78 -14.70 -2.51
C GLN A 89 -2.92 -15.91 -2.90
N ARG A 90 -2.71 -16.85 -1.97
CA ARG A 90 -1.91 -18.08 -2.09
C ARG A 90 -0.40 -17.90 -2.21
N HIS A 91 0.08 -16.67 -2.24
CA HIS A 91 1.50 -16.34 -2.20
C HIS A 91 1.70 -15.08 -1.35
N ASP A 92 2.94 -14.91 -0.90
CA ASP A 92 3.34 -13.83 -0.01
C ASP A 92 3.67 -12.59 -0.84
N ILE A 93 3.18 -11.43 -0.40
CA ILE A 93 3.26 -10.17 -1.12
C ILE A 93 3.72 -9.06 -0.19
N TYR A 94 4.68 -8.28 -0.64
CA TYR A 94 4.95 -6.95 -0.12
C TYR A 94 4.67 -5.91 -1.21
N ARG A 95 3.87 -4.90 -0.89
CA ARG A 95 3.56 -3.79 -1.78
C ARG A 95 4.19 -2.51 -1.24
N PHE A 96 4.97 -1.83 -2.07
CA PHE A 96 5.49 -0.50 -1.77
C PHE A 96 4.85 0.53 -2.70
N THR A 97 4.27 1.57 -2.13
CA THR A 97 3.72 2.71 -2.86
C THR A 97 4.56 3.94 -2.54
N LEU A 98 5.01 4.62 -3.59
CA LEU A 98 5.76 5.87 -3.51
C LEU A 98 4.96 6.97 -4.21
N LEU A 99 4.47 7.92 -3.42
CA LEU A 99 3.79 9.13 -3.92
C LEU A 99 4.66 10.34 -3.59
N ARG A 100 4.87 11.23 -4.56
CA ARG A 100 5.69 12.43 -4.35
C ARG A 100 5.10 13.59 -5.14
N SER A 101 5.20 14.80 -4.59
CA SER A 101 4.82 15.99 -5.32
C SER A 101 5.67 16.14 -6.58
N PHE A 102 5.02 16.41 -7.71
CA PHE A 102 5.63 16.57 -9.03
C PHE A 102 6.30 15.31 -9.62
N TYR A 103 6.15 14.14 -9.03
CA TYR A 103 6.55 12.89 -9.66
C TYR A 103 5.36 11.98 -9.89
N LEU A 104 5.54 11.07 -10.83
CA LEU A 104 4.58 10.04 -11.11
C LEU A 104 4.47 9.04 -9.95
N PRO A 105 3.24 8.59 -9.61
CA PRO A 105 3.03 7.54 -8.62
C PRO A 105 3.69 6.23 -9.07
N VAL A 106 4.44 5.61 -8.16
CA VAL A 106 5.13 4.33 -8.43
C VAL A 106 4.65 3.27 -7.45
N TYR A 107 4.34 2.08 -7.98
CA TYR A 107 3.89 0.92 -7.23
C TYR A 107 4.83 -0.25 -7.51
N PHE A 108 5.29 -0.88 -6.44
CA PHE A 108 6.11 -2.08 -6.47
C PHE A 108 5.35 -3.19 -5.77
N THR A 109 5.21 -4.35 -6.41
CA THR A 109 4.58 -5.53 -5.82
C THR A 109 5.59 -6.67 -5.86
N LEU A 110 6.34 -6.83 -4.77
CA LEU A 110 7.27 -7.93 -4.52
C LEU A 110 6.46 -9.16 -4.11
N GLN A 111 6.68 -10.27 -4.81
CA GLN A 111 5.94 -11.51 -4.64
C GLN A 111 6.91 -12.66 -4.43
N LYS A 112 6.51 -13.60 -3.57
CA LYS A 112 7.20 -14.86 -3.37
C LYS A 112 6.20 -16.01 -3.38
N ASP A 113 6.47 -16.98 -4.23
CA ASP A 113 5.78 -18.26 -4.27
C ASP A 113 6.83 -19.38 -4.27
N GLU A 114 6.84 -20.17 -3.20
CA GLU A 114 7.90 -21.16 -2.93
C GLU A 114 9.31 -20.55 -3.04
N ASP A 115 10.10 -21.01 -4.02
CA ASP A 115 11.46 -20.55 -4.30
C ASP A 115 11.53 -19.44 -5.36
N SER A 116 10.39 -19.05 -5.94
CA SER A 116 10.31 -18.01 -6.97
C SER A 116 10.02 -16.65 -6.35
N VAL A 117 10.86 -15.66 -6.66
CA VAL A 117 10.68 -14.27 -6.26
C VAL A 117 10.66 -13.37 -7.48
N TRP A 118 9.69 -12.47 -7.56
CA TRP A 118 9.60 -11.48 -8.62
C TRP A 118 8.99 -10.19 -8.10
N MET A 119 9.25 -9.10 -8.80
CA MET A 119 8.68 -7.80 -8.51
C MET A 119 7.99 -7.26 -9.74
N VAL A 120 6.74 -6.81 -9.57
CA VAL A 120 6.01 -6.05 -10.57
C VAL A 120 6.17 -4.57 -10.26
N VAL A 121 6.49 -3.77 -11.26
CA VAL A 121 6.68 -2.33 -11.16
C VAL A 121 5.66 -1.66 -12.08
N LYS A 122 4.86 -0.75 -11.54
CA LYS A 122 3.92 0.05 -12.31
C LYS A 122 4.10 1.53 -12.00
N VAL A 123 4.01 2.37 -13.03
CA VAL A 123 3.96 3.83 -12.89
C VAL A 123 2.69 4.32 -13.55
N LEU A 124 2.05 5.30 -12.91
CA LEU A 124 0.90 5.99 -13.48
C LEU A 124 1.33 7.27 -14.18
N ASP A 125 0.62 7.67 -15.23
CA ASP A 125 0.85 8.94 -15.94
C ASP A 125 0.52 10.19 -15.09
N ARG A 126 -0.23 10.03 -14.00
CA ARG A 126 -0.53 11.05 -12.99
C ARG A 126 -1.09 10.44 -11.71
N GLN A 127 -1.09 11.22 -10.63
CA GLN A 127 -1.87 10.89 -9.44
C GLN A 127 -3.36 11.17 -9.68
N PRO A 128 -4.27 10.20 -9.44
CA PRO A 128 -5.70 10.44 -9.56
C PRO A 128 -6.18 11.53 -8.60
N GLN A 129 -7.05 12.43 -9.09
CA GLN A 129 -7.64 13.49 -8.30
C GLN A 129 -8.88 12.98 -7.57
N THR A 130 -8.84 12.96 -6.24
CA THR A 130 -9.92 12.41 -5.41
C THR A 130 -10.84 13.47 -4.82
N ARG A 131 -10.50 14.76 -4.99
CA ARG A 131 -11.22 15.89 -4.42
C ARG A 131 -11.55 16.91 -5.49
N THR A 132 -12.70 17.57 -5.35
CA THR A 132 -13.01 18.76 -6.12
C THR A 132 -12.02 19.86 -5.72
N MET A 133 -11.28 20.41 -6.68
CA MET A 133 -10.42 21.56 -6.45
C MET A 133 -11.14 22.82 -6.91
N ALA A 134 -11.22 23.83 -6.03
CA ALA A 134 -11.65 25.16 -6.41
C ALA A 134 -10.41 26.02 -6.66
N ILE A 135 -10.22 26.47 -7.90
CA ILE A 135 -9.17 27.44 -8.26
C ILE A 135 -9.84 28.79 -8.39
N ASP A 136 -9.48 29.73 -7.52
CA ASP A 136 -9.83 31.13 -7.74
C ASP A 136 -8.89 31.69 -8.81
N THR A 137 -9.42 31.96 -10.01
CA THR A 137 -8.65 32.57 -11.09
C THR A 137 -8.54 34.08 -10.95
N GLY A 138 -8.77 34.62 -9.75
CA GLY A 138 -8.80 36.04 -9.44
C GLY A 138 -7.72 36.81 -10.18
N SER A 139 -8.15 37.57 -11.21
CA SER A 139 -7.35 38.65 -11.74
C SER A 139 -7.01 39.57 -10.56
N ALA A 140 -5.73 39.88 -10.40
CA ALA A 140 -5.18 40.67 -9.31
C ALA A 140 -5.83 42.08 -9.26
N SER A 141 -7.03 42.16 -8.70
CA SER A 141 -7.64 43.40 -8.28
C SER A 141 -7.17 43.60 -6.85
N ARG A 142 -6.14 44.46 -6.73
CA ARG A 142 -5.59 45.01 -5.49
C ARG A 142 -6.67 45.12 -4.40
N PRO A 143 -6.36 44.77 -3.14
CA PRO A 143 -7.30 44.92 -2.05
C PRO A 143 -7.60 46.42 -1.90
N THR A 144 -8.75 46.85 -2.41
CA THR A 144 -9.32 48.13 -1.98
C THR A 144 -9.99 47.87 -0.64
N ASN A 145 -9.64 48.68 0.35
CA ASN A 145 -10.16 48.61 1.71
C ASN A 145 -11.67 48.87 1.72
N HIS A 146 -12.49 47.87 1.41
CA HIS A 146 -13.92 47.91 1.66
C HIS A 146 -14.25 47.15 2.94
N LYS A 147 -14.47 47.91 4.01
CA LYS A 147 -15.22 47.45 5.18
C LYS A 147 -16.67 47.25 4.75
N SER A 148 -17.10 46.00 4.57
CA SER A 148 -18.52 45.67 4.59
C SER A 148 -18.82 44.74 5.76
N LYS A 149 -19.72 45.20 6.64
CA LYS A 149 -20.42 44.39 7.62
C LYS A 149 -21.54 43.65 6.87
N GLY A 150 -21.60 42.33 7.02
CA GLY A 150 -22.78 41.52 6.70
C GLY A 150 -22.75 40.81 5.33
N ASN A 151 -22.96 39.50 5.40
CA ASN A 151 -23.32 38.55 4.33
C ASN A 151 -22.36 38.46 3.14
N SER A 152 -21.35 37.59 3.29
CA SER A 152 -20.55 37.10 2.15
C SER A 152 -21.38 36.18 1.26
N LEU A 153 -22.11 36.75 0.31
CA LEU A 153 -22.43 36.11 -0.96
C LEU A 153 -21.34 36.56 -1.94
N PHE A 154 -20.28 35.76 -2.07
CA PHE A 154 -19.29 35.95 -3.12
C PHE A 154 -19.94 35.62 -4.47
N GLU A 155 -20.58 36.60 -5.10
CA GLU A 155 -20.83 36.60 -6.54
C GLU A 155 -19.55 37.05 -7.25
N ARG A 156 -18.60 36.14 -7.45
CA ARG A 156 -17.56 36.28 -8.47
C ARG A 156 -17.44 34.98 -9.24
N ASN A 157 -17.88 35.00 -10.50
CA ASN A 157 -17.81 33.89 -11.47
C ASN A 157 -16.36 33.56 -11.93
N THR A 158 -15.38 33.55 -11.02
CA THR A 158 -13.97 33.25 -11.31
C THR A 158 -13.45 32.00 -10.62
N THR A 159 -14.32 31.23 -9.95
CA THR A 159 -13.95 29.94 -9.36
C THR A 159 -14.11 28.84 -10.40
N ILE A 160 -13.00 28.24 -10.84
CA ILE A 160 -13.03 27.01 -11.64
C ILE A 160 -13.11 25.84 -10.65
N PHE A 161 -14.17 25.03 -10.77
CA PHE A 161 -14.28 23.76 -10.08
C PHE A 161 -13.71 22.65 -10.97
N ILE A 162 -12.61 22.04 -10.53
CA ILE A 162 -12.08 20.82 -11.14
C ILE A 162 -12.72 19.65 -10.41
N ASN A 163 -13.56 18.89 -11.10
CA ASN A 163 -14.18 17.69 -10.54
C ASN A 163 -13.12 16.59 -10.31
N PRO A 164 -13.33 15.70 -9.32
CA PRO A 164 -12.43 14.58 -9.10
C PRO A 164 -12.33 13.70 -10.35
N ASP A 165 -11.10 13.54 -10.84
CA ASP A 165 -10.76 12.65 -11.94
C ASP A 165 -10.00 11.44 -11.38
N ARG A 166 -10.72 10.33 -11.19
CA ARG A 166 -10.15 9.05 -10.74
C ARG A 166 -9.58 8.21 -11.88
N HIS A 167 -9.24 8.82 -13.01
CA HIS A 167 -8.65 8.11 -14.14
C HIS A 167 -7.16 8.46 -14.27
N ALA A 168 -6.31 7.46 -14.13
CA ALA A 168 -4.91 7.52 -14.53
C ALA A 168 -4.57 6.26 -15.32
N ASN A 169 -3.68 6.39 -16.29
CA ASN A 169 -3.24 5.28 -17.11
C ASN A 169 -1.91 4.73 -16.58
N ILE A 170 -1.69 3.43 -16.75
CA ILE A 170 -0.39 2.83 -16.50
C ILE A 170 0.52 3.20 -17.68
N ASN A 171 1.54 4.01 -17.43
CA ASN A 171 2.49 4.43 -18.46
C ASN A 171 3.79 3.61 -18.46
N TYR A 172 4.01 2.82 -17.40
CA TYR A 172 5.11 1.90 -17.27
C TYR A 172 4.64 0.64 -16.57
N HIS A 173 5.04 -0.51 -17.10
CA HIS A 173 4.80 -1.80 -16.47
C HIS A 173 5.98 -2.74 -16.77
N GLN A 174 6.60 -3.27 -15.73
CA GLN A 174 7.66 -4.26 -15.86
C GLN A 174 7.52 -5.35 -14.80
N THR A 175 7.90 -6.57 -15.16
CA THR A 175 8.15 -7.66 -14.20
C THR A 175 9.64 -7.96 -14.15
N ILE A 176 10.19 -8.09 -12.95
CA ILE A 176 11.60 -8.29 -12.68
C ILE A 176 11.75 -9.57 -11.86
N LYS A 177 12.57 -10.51 -12.34
CA LYS A 177 12.93 -11.70 -11.56
C LYS A 177 13.95 -11.31 -10.50
N LEU A 178 13.72 -11.73 -9.27
CA LEU A 178 14.60 -11.51 -8.12
C LEU A 178 15.01 -12.85 -7.52
N THR A 179 15.88 -12.81 -6.52
CA THR A 179 16.37 -13.98 -5.80
C THR A 179 15.65 -14.15 -4.46
N LEU A 180 15.70 -15.35 -3.89
CA LEU A 180 15.29 -15.57 -2.50
C LEU A 180 16.09 -14.71 -1.52
N GLN A 181 17.37 -14.45 -1.81
CA GLN A 181 18.17 -13.57 -0.97
C GLN A 181 17.61 -12.14 -0.96
N ASP A 182 17.14 -11.62 -2.09
CA ASP A 182 16.52 -10.29 -2.16
C ASP A 182 15.26 -10.20 -1.27
N TRP A 183 14.47 -11.28 -1.24
CA TRP A 183 13.32 -11.38 -0.35
C TRP A 183 13.74 -11.33 1.13
N TYR A 184 14.70 -12.16 1.54
CA TYR A 184 15.18 -12.20 2.91
C TYR A 184 15.86 -10.89 3.34
N ASP A 185 16.60 -10.25 2.45
CA ASP A 185 17.21 -8.95 2.70
C ASP A 185 16.15 -7.88 2.95
N PHE A 186 15.06 -7.90 2.17
CA PHE A 186 13.93 -7.01 2.39
C PHE A 186 13.23 -7.27 3.74
N GLU A 187 12.95 -8.52 4.08
CA GLU A 187 12.34 -8.87 5.38
C GLU A 187 13.21 -8.43 6.57
N LYS A 188 14.53 -8.56 6.45
CA LYS A 188 15.48 -8.07 7.46
C LYS A 188 15.44 -6.55 7.61
N LEU A 189 15.17 -5.79 6.55
CA LEU A 189 14.97 -4.34 6.64
C LEU A 189 13.66 -4.00 7.37
N LEU A 190 12.59 -4.76 7.13
CA LEU A 190 11.31 -4.60 7.83
C LEU A 190 11.40 -4.93 9.32
N GLU A 191 12.16 -5.97 9.68
CA GLU A 191 12.45 -6.30 11.07
C GLU A 191 13.17 -5.14 11.79
N LYS A 192 14.21 -4.58 11.15
CA LYS A 192 14.99 -3.45 11.70
C LYS A 192 14.19 -2.17 11.89
N CYS A 193 13.12 -1.95 11.12
CA CYS A 193 12.24 -0.80 11.29
C CYS A 193 11.05 -1.10 12.22
N ASN A 194 11.03 -2.26 12.88
CA ASN A 194 9.96 -2.71 13.77
C ASN A 194 8.58 -2.68 13.08
N PHE A 195 8.54 -3.04 11.78
CA PHE A 195 7.37 -2.90 10.93
C PHE A 195 6.12 -3.54 11.53
N TRP A 196 6.23 -4.79 11.96
CA TRP A 196 5.10 -5.59 12.46
C TRP A 196 4.55 -5.15 13.81
N ASN A 197 5.30 -4.36 14.58
CA ASN A 197 4.89 -3.92 15.92
C ASN A 197 4.59 -2.42 15.98
N THR A 198 4.84 -1.69 14.90
CA THR A 198 4.45 -0.29 14.78
C THR A 198 2.98 -0.24 14.37
N THR A 199 2.15 0.44 15.16
CA THR A 199 0.73 0.64 14.83
C THR A 199 0.62 1.57 13.62
N PRO A 200 -0.20 1.23 12.60
CA PRO A 200 -0.45 2.13 11.48
C PRO A 200 -1.23 3.35 11.99
N GLN A 201 -0.72 4.53 11.69
CA GLN A 201 -1.30 5.80 12.11
C GLN A 201 -1.28 6.76 10.92
N ASN A 202 -2.18 7.74 10.93
CA ASN A 202 -2.11 8.86 10.00
C ASN A 202 -0.73 9.50 10.17
N PRO A 203 0.08 9.67 9.11
CA PRO A 203 1.30 10.45 9.23
C PRO A 203 0.92 11.81 9.82
N GLU A 204 1.59 12.20 10.91
CA GLU A 204 1.34 13.49 11.55
C GLU A 204 1.51 14.58 10.49
N ARG A 205 0.39 15.19 10.08
CA ARG A 205 0.39 16.33 9.17
C ARG A 205 0.82 17.57 9.95
N GLU A 206 2.05 17.60 10.44
CA GLU A 206 2.65 18.89 10.73
C GLU A 206 2.67 19.67 9.42
N PHE A 207 1.88 20.74 9.40
CA PHE A 207 1.13 21.30 8.27
C PHE A 207 1.93 21.84 7.06
N PHE A 208 3.22 21.54 6.91
CA PHE A 208 4.12 22.35 6.08
C PHE A 208 4.98 21.61 5.05
N GLN A 209 4.94 20.29 4.96
CA GLN A 209 5.71 19.58 3.95
C GLN A 209 4.86 19.18 2.75
N LEU A 210 4.37 20.17 2.00
CA LEU A 210 3.64 19.99 0.72
C LEU A 210 4.44 19.20 -0.34
N HIS A 211 5.71 18.89 -0.06
CA HIS A 211 6.63 18.22 -0.98
C HIS A 211 7.19 16.91 -0.44
N ALA A 212 6.84 16.52 0.80
CA ALA A 212 7.36 15.30 1.39
C ALA A 212 6.84 14.06 0.66
N PRO A 213 7.70 13.08 0.37
CA PRO A 213 7.27 11.84 -0.26
C PRO A 213 6.44 11.03 0.74
N VAL A 214 5.33 10.46 0.29
CA VAL A 214 4.54 9.50 1.06
C VAL A 214 4.94 8.09 0.66
N TRP A 215 5.33 7.31 1.67
CA TRP A 215 5.80 5.95 1.52
C TRP A 215 4.84 5.02 2.24
N ILE A 216 4.31 4.03 1.52
CA ILE A 216 3.43 3.03 2.10
C ILE A 216 4.04 1.66 1.84
N ILE A 217 4.34 0.91 2.89
CA ILE A 217 4.72 -0.50 2.78
C ILE A 217 3.58 -1.33 3.36
N GLU A 218 3.12 -2.29 2.60
CA GLU A 218 2.05 -3.20 2.94
C GLU A 218 2.54 -4.64 2.78
N ALA A 219 2.13 -5.49 3.70
CA ALA A 219 2.54 -6.87 3.80
C ALA A 219 1.30 -7.76 3.85
N HIS A 220 1.35 -8.81 3.05
CA HIS A 220 0.27 -9.76 2.86
C HIS A 220 0.87 -11.15 2.81
N LEU A 221 0.81 -11.84 3.94
CA LEU A 221 1.39 -13.17 4.13
C LEU A 221 0.30 -14.14 4.57
N LYS A 222 0.54 -15.44 4.41
CA LYS A 222 -0.46 -16.51 4.60
C LYS A 222 -1.43 -16.35 5.78
N HIS A 223 -0.94 -15.84 6.90
CA HIS A 223 -1.74 -15.68 8.13
C HIS A 223 -1.70 -14.26 8.69
N LYS A 224 -1.18 -13.27 7.96
CA LYS A 224 -1.06 -11.91 8.49
C LYS A 224 -1.06 -10.85 7.41
N TYR A 225 -1.76 -9.76 7.71
CA TYR A 225 -1.78 -8.54 6.93
C TYR A 225 -1.29 -7.38 7.80
N TRP A 226 -0.51 -6.47 7.24
CA TRP A 226 -0.09 -5.24 7.91
C TRP A 226 0.28 -4.15 6.90
N PHE A 227 0.20 -2.89 7.28
CA PHE A 227 0.75 -1.81 6.46
C PHE A 227 1.21 -0.65 7.33
N LEU A 228 2.15 0.14 6.83
CA LEU A 228 2.57 1.39 7.45
C LEU A 228 2.63 2.49 6.41
N ILE A 229 2.24 3.69 6.83
CA ILE A 229 2.36 4.93 6.06
C ILE A 229 3.36 5.82 6.78
N LYS A 230 4.34 6.35 6.05
CA LYS A 230 5.28 7.33 6.56
C LYS A 230 5.41 8.49 5.58
N LEU A 231 5.37 9.70 6.13
CA LEU A 231 5.71 10.93 5.42
C LEU A 231 7.21 11.19 5.62
N ASP A 232 7.90 11.47 4.52
CA ASP A 232 9.35 11.75 4.49
C ASP A 232 10.20 10.86 5.40
N PRO A 233 10.21 9.53 5.19
CA PRO A 233 10.97 8.64 6.05
C PRO A 233 12.49 8.72 5.82
N GLU A 234 13.02 9.72 5.11
CA GLU A 234 14.44 9.81 4.77
C GLU A 234 15.34 9.65 6.01
N GLY A 235 16.46 8.92 5.83
CA GLY A 235 17.37 8.56 6.93
C GLY A 235 16.88 7.44 7.86
N THR A 236 15.61 7.02 7.81
CA THR A 236 15.07 5.94 8.67
C THR A 236 15.30 4.54 8.08
N MET A 237 15.14 3.51 8.93
CA MET A 237 15.14 2.10 8.45
C MET A 237 13.95 1.81 7.52
N PHE A 238 12.83 2.51 7.69
CA PHE A 238 11.67 2.37 6.82
C PHE A 238 11.98 2.88 5.40
N ALA A 239 12.67 4.02 5.28
CA ALA A 239 13.17 4.48 3.97
C ALA A 239 14.16 3.50 3.36
N LYS A 240 15.05 2.87 4.14
CA LYS A 240 15.96 1.86 3.58
C LYS A 240 15.21 0.68 2.94
N ALA A 241 14.09 0.25 3.52
CA ALA A 241 13.25 -0.79 2.93
C ALA A 241 12.65 -0.37 1.58
N GLY A 242 12.04 0.82 1.48
CA GLY A 242 11.50 1.28 0.20
C GLY A 242 12.59 1.61 -0.84
N LEU A 243 13.74 2.15 -0.41
CA LEU A 243 14.90 2.40 -1.28
C LEU A 243 15.45 1.12 -1.87
N PHE A 244 15.46 0.03 -1.10
CA PHE A 244 15.88 -1.29 -1.58
C PHE A 244 15.03 -1.75 -2.77
N LEU A 245 13.70 -1.68 -2.66
CA LEU A 245 12.81 -2.06 -3.77
C LEU A 245 12.97 -1.12 -4.97
N LEU A 246 13.09 0.18 -4.71
CA LEU A 246 13.32 1.18 -5.73
C LEU A 246 14.64 0.93 -6.48
N GLU A 247 15.71 0.54 -5.80
CA GLU A 247 16.98 0.16 -6.42
C GLU A 247 16.85 -1.12 -7.25
N LYS A 248 16.28 -2.18 -6.67
CA LYS A 248 16.05 -3.47 -7.36
C LYS A 248 15.17 -3.33 -8.60
N SER A 249 14.32 -2.31 -8.65
CA SER A 249 13.46 -2.05 -9.80
C SER A 249 14.20 -1.52 -11.02
N GLY A 250 15.38 -0.93 -10.83
CA GLY A 250 16.10 -0.20 -11.88
C GLY A 250 15.37 1.03 -12.43
N ILE A 251 14.24 1.44 -11.84
CA ILE A 251 13.41 2.51 -12.41
C ILE A 251 14.08 3.89 -12.36
N LYS A 252 14.99 4.10 -11.40
CA LYS A 252 15.75 5.36 -11.25
C LYS A 252 16.55 5.74 -12.50
N SER A 253 16.94 4.77 -13.34
CA SER A 253 17.67 5.01 -14.59
C SER A 253 16.76 5.24 -15.80
N LYS A 254 15.44 5.24 -15.61
CA LYS A 254 14.45 5.43 -16.68
C LYS A 254 14.00 6.88 -16.72
N SER A 255 13.82 7.42 -17.92
CA SER A 255 13.31 8.78 -18.13
C SER A 255 11.95 9.01 -17.47
N ILE A 256 11.09 7.98 -17.41
CA ILE A 256 9.78 8.05 -16.75
C ILE A 256 9.86 8.43 -15.26
N TYR A 257 11.01 8.16 -14.61
CA TYR A 257 11.24 8.51 -13.21
C TYR A 257 11.79 9.93 -13.04
N THR A 258 12.44 10.48 -14.07
CA THR A 258 13.10 11.80 -14.06
C THR A 258 12.37 12.87 -14.86
N GLN A 259 11.26 12.55 -15.53
CA GLN A 259 10.56 13.41 -16.50
C GLN A 259 10.11 14.79 -15.97
N TYR A 260 10.17 15.02 -14.66
CA TYR A 260 9.78 16.27 -14.00
C TYR A 260 10.94 16.93 -13.22
N LEU A 261 12.17 16.47 -13.43
CA LEU A 261 13.39 17.00 -12.82
C LEU A 261 14.19 17.94 -13.73
N ASP A 262 13.83 18.01 -15.02
CA ASP A 262 14.42 18.91 -16.03
C ASP A 262 13.45 20.06 -16.33
#